data_AF-A0A392QBJ3-F1
#
_entry.id   AF-A0A392QBJ3-F1
#
_cell.length_a   1.000
_cell.length_b   1.000
_cell.length_c   1.000
_cell.angle_alpha   90.00
_cell.angle_beta   90.00
_cell.angle_gamma   90.00
#
_symmetry.space_group_name_H-M   'P 1'
#
loop_
_entity.id
_entity.type
_entity.pdbx_description
1 polymer ?
#
loop_
_entity_poly.entity_id
_entity_poly.type
_entity_poly.pdbx_seq_one_letter_code
_entity_poly.pdbx_strand_id
1 'polypeptide(L)'
;MMLYTTIYNMCTQKSPLDHSQELYDKYKGCFDEYIRSTVLSAVRDKHDEFMLRELVQRWSNHKVLVRWLSRFFHYLDRYFVARHSLPPLNAVGLSAFRDLVYMVVRANARKAVIDLIDKEREGEQIDRSLLKNVLDI
;
A
#
# COMPACT_ATOMS: atom_id res chain seq x y z
N MET A 1 3.90 22.01 -1.84
CA MET A 1 4.19 22.63 -3.15
C MET A 1 5.63 22.44 -3.60
N MET A 2 6.63 22.56 -2.72
CA MET A 2 8.04 22.32 -3.05
C MET A 2 8.32 20.94 -3.69
N LEU A 3 7.77 19.85 -3.12
CA LEU A 3 8.01 18.49 -3.63
C LEU A 3 7.53 18.27 -5.07
N TYR A 4 6.34 18.77 -5.41
CA TYR A 4 5.83 18.68 -6.78
C TYR A 4 6.72 19.42 -7.76
N THR A 5 7.15 20.64 -7.42
CA THR A 5 8.05 21.44 -8.27
C THR A 5 9.41 20.76 -8.46
N THR A 6 9.97 20.15 -7.41
CA THR A 6 11.21 19.38 -7.53
C THR A 6 11.05 18.21 -8.48
N ILE A 7 9.98 17.41 -8.33
CA ILE A 7 9.72 16.26 -9.21
C ILE A 7 9.50 16.73 -10.66
N TYR A 8 8.71 17.79 -10.85
CA TYR A 8 8.51 18.43 -12.14
C TYR A 8 9.84 18.83 -12.80
N ASN A 9 10.72 19.51 -12.06
CA ASN A 9 12.02 19.93 -12.57
C ASN A 9 12.91 18.73 -12.91
N MET A 10 12.85 17.64 -12.15
CA MET A 10 13.60 16.41 -12.44
C MET A 10 13.08 15.68 -13.69
N CYS A 11 11.79 15.81 -14.01
CA CYS A 11 11.16 15.16 -15.17
C CYS A 11 11.19 16.01 -16.46
N THR A 12 11.59 17.28 -16.38
CA THR A 12 11.55 18.24 -17.52
C THR A 12 12.92 18.69 -18.00
N GLN A 13 13.98 18.24 -17.34
CA GLN A 13 15.35 18.47 -17.80
C GLN A 13 15.62 17.74 -19.11
N LYS A 14 16.51 18.32 -19.93
CA LYS A 14 16.92 17.70 -21.19
C LYS A 14 17.77 16.47 -20.90
N SER A 15 17.69 15.48 -21.79
CA SER A 15 18.65 14.36 -21.81
C SER A 15 20.09 14.88 -21.72
N PRO A 16 20.96 14.30 -20.88
CA PRO A 16 20.81 13.03 -20.14
C PRO A 16 20.20 13.15 -18.72
N LEU A 17 19.71 14.33 -18.32
CA LEU A 17 19.26 14.61 -16.95
C LEU A 17 17.74 14.42 -16.75
N ASP A 18 17.07 13.71 -17.66
CA ASP A 18 15.67 13.32 -17.45
C ASP A 18 15.63 12.13 -16.48
N HIS A 19 15.25 12.40 -15.24
CA HIS A 19 15.19 11.40 -14.17
C HIS A 19 13.85 10.67 -14.09
N SER A 20 12.96 10.80 -15.08
CA SER A 20 11.61 10.25 -15.00
C SER A 20 11.58 8.73 -14.76
N GLN A 21 12.40 7.97 -15.51
CA GLN A 21 12.51 6.52 -15.34
C GLN A 21 13.04 6.16 -13.94
N GLU A 22 14.13 6.81 -13.51
CA GLU A 22 14.73 6.57 -12.19
C GLU A 22 13.74 6.85 -11.04
N LEU A 23 12.94 7.92 -11.16
CA LEU A 23 11.92 8.26 -10.17
C LEU A 23 10.81 7.21 -10.12
N TYR A 24 10.38 6.68 -11.27
CA TYR A 24 9.39 5.61 -11.33
C TYR A 24 9.90 4.32 -10.70
N ASP A 25 11.15 3.94 -10.96
CA ASP A 25 11.76 2.74 -10.39
C ASP A 25 12.03 2.90 -8.89
N LYS A 26 12.51 4.07 -8.46
CA LYS A 26 12.68 4.38 -7.02
C LYS A 26 11.34 4.37 -6.28
N TYR A 27 10.27 4.87 -6.89
CA TYR A 27 8.94 4.80 -6.29
C TYR A 27 8.55 3.35 -5.94
N LYS A 28 8.77 2.41 -6.87
CA LYS A 28 8.54 0.98 -6.65
C LYS A 28 9.44 0.42 -5.55
N GLY A 29 10.74 0.71 -5.63
CA GLY A 29 11.74 0.24 -4.68
C GLY A 29 11.45 0.69 -3.24
N CYS A 30 11.08 1.96 -3.06
CA CYS A 30 10.73 2.49 -1.74
C CYS A 30 9.52 1.78 -1.11
N PHE A 31 8.50 1.42 -1.90
CA PHE A 31 7.37 0.64 -1.39
C PHE A 31 7.79 -0.78 -1.00
N ASP A 32 8.54 -1.48 -1.85
CA ASP A 32 9.00 -2.83 -1.56
C ASP A 32 9.85 -2.86 -0.27
N GLU A 33 10.82 -1.94 -0.14
CA GLU A 33 11.67 -1.83 1.04
C GLU A 33 10.88 -1.49 2.32
N TYR A 34 10.02 -0.46 2.27
CA TYR A 34 9.19 -0.07 3.42
C TYR A 34 8.26 -1.20 3.86
N ILE A 35 7.60 -1.85 2.90
CA ILE A 35 6.66 -2.92 3.19
C ILE A 35 7.39 -4.09 3.84
N ARG A 36 8.50 -4.56 3.25
CA ARG A 36 9.22 -5.73 3.77
C ARG A 36 9.85 -5.49 5.14
N SER A 37 10.48 -4.34 5.32
CA SER A 37 11.20 -4.02 6.56
C SER A 37 10.26 -3.72 7.73
N THR A 38 9.13 -3.04 7.47
CA THR A 38 8.31 -2.43 8.52
C THR A 38 6.90 -2.97 8.58
N VAL A 39 6.22 -3.08 7.44
CA VAL A 39 4.78 -3.43 7.43
C VAL A 39 4.60 -4.92 7.64
N LEU A 40 5.30 -5.72 6.85
CA LEU A 40 5.15 -7.17 6.85
C LEU A 40 5.61 -7.78 8.19
N SER A 41 6.71 -7.29 8.75
CA SER A 41 7.19 -7.68 10.08
C SER A 41 6.13 -7.40 11.14
N ALA A 42 5.63 -6.16 11.22
CA ALA A 42 4.63 -5.76 12.22
C ALA A 42 3.34 -6.59 12.17
N VAL A 43 2.88 -6.99 10.97
CA VAL A 43 1.69 -7.84 10.83
C VAL A 43 1.99 -9.29 11.19
N ARG A 44 3.15 -9.83 10.79
CA ARG A 44 3.54 -11.22 11.06
C ARG A 44 3.82 -11.52 12.53
N ASP A 45 4.25 -10.50 13.28
CA ASP A 45 4.54 -10.62 14.71
C ASP A 45 3.27 -10.73 15.58
N LYS A 46 2.08 -10.62 14.97
CA LYS A 46 0.79 -10.74 15.64
C LYS A 46 -0.02 -11.93 15.12
N HIS A 47 -0.98 -12.36 15.92
CA HIS A 47 -1.89 -13.46 15.59
C HIS A 47 -3.36 -13.08 15.76
N ASP A 48 -4.23 -13.86 15.13
CA ASP A 48 -5.68 -13.79 15.23
C ASP A 48 -6.24 -12.35 15.10
N GLU A 49 -7.12 -11.93 16.01
CA GLU A 49 -7.74 -10.60 15.99
C GLU A 49 -6.72 -9.45 16.03
N PHE A 50 -5.64 -9.59 16.79
CA PHE A 50 -4.60 -8.55 16.88
C PHE A 50 -3.84 -8.38 15.56
N MET A 51 -3.67 -9.46 14.80
CA MET A 51 -3.10 -9.40 13.46
C MET A 51 -4.05 -8.71 12.48
N LEU A 52 -5.36 -8.98 12.56
CA LEU A 52 -6.36 -8.27 11.76
C LEU A 52 -6.37 -6.76 12.05
N ARG A 53 -6.30 -6.38 13.32
CA ARG A 53 -6.24 -4.96 13.73
C ARG A 53 -5.00 -4.27 13.16
N GLU A 54 -3.85 -4.92 13.24
CA GLU A 54 -2.61 -4.39 12.66
C GLU A 54 -2.69 -4.31 11.14
N LEU A 55 -3.22 -5.33 10.47
CA LEU A 55 -3.39 -5.34 9.02
C LEU A 55 -4.26 -4.17 8.55
N VAL A 56 -5.40 -3.93 9.21
CA VAL A 56 -6.30 -2.79 8.93
C VAL A 56 -5.58 -1.46 9.15
N GLN A 57 -4.85 -1.31 10.26
CA GLN A 57 -4.12 -0.08 10.55
C GLN A 57 -3.04 0.19 9.49
N ARG A 58 -2.28 -0.83 9.10
CA ARG A 58 -1.24 -0.73 8.08
C ARG A 58 -1.82 -0.42 6.71
N TRP A 59 -2.96 -1.03 6.35
CA TRP A 59 -3.66 -0.70 5.10
C TRP A 59 -4.13 0.75 5.06
N SER A 60 -4.70 1.25 6.16
CA SER A 60 -5.13 2.65 6.26
C SER A 60 -3.97 3.62 6.06
N ASN A 61 -2.84 3.38 6.76
CA ASN A 61 -1.63 4.18 6.61
C ASN A 61 -1.08 4.12 5.19
N HIS A 62 -1.08 2.92 4.58
CA HIS A 62 -0.62 2.72 3.21
C HIS A 62 -1.46 3.49 2.20
N LYS A 63 -2.80 3.47 2.33
CA LYS A 63 -3.69 4.27 1.47
C LYS A 63 -3.41 5.76 1.57
N VAL A 64 -3.09 6.27 2.77
CA VAL A 64 -2.70 7.68 2.96
C VAL A 64 -1.37 7.97 2.24
N LEU A 65 -0.36 7.10 2.41
CA LEU A 65 0.93 7.22 1.74
C LEU A 65 0.77 7.24 0.22
N VAL A 66 0.08 6.25 -0.35
CA VAL A 66 -0.18 6.17 -1.80
C VAL A 66 -0.88 7.43 -2.31
N ARG A 67 -1.92 7.90 -1.61
CA ARG A 67 -2.66 9.12 -1.99
C ARG A 67 -1.76 10.35 -2.06
N TRP A 68 -0.89 10.55 -1.07
CA TRP A 68 0.01 11.70 -1.04
C TRP A 68 1.11 11.59 -2.10
N LEU A 69 1.72 10.41 -2.25
CA LEU A 69 2.76 10.22 -3.26
C LEU A 69 2.18 10.37 -4.68
N SER A 70 0.98 9.86 -4.98
CA SER A 70 0.33 10.10 -6.29
C SER A 70 0.11 11.59 -6.57
N ARG A 71 -0.11 12.43 -5.54
CA ARG A 71 -0.22 13.89 -5.72
C ARG A 71 1.12 14.54 -5.97
N PHE A 72 2.17 14.15 -5.25
CA PHE A 72 3.51 14.72 -5.44
C PHE A 72 4.10 14.33 -6.79
N PHE A 73 3.92 13.08 -7.21
CA PHE A 73 4.42 12.54 -8.46
C PHE A 73 3.42 12.64 -9.62
N HIS A 74 2.38 13.48 -9.50
CA HIS A 74 1.32 13.57 -10.51
C HIS A 74 1.85 13.91 -11.91
N TYR A 75 2.91 14.73 -12.01
CA TYR A 75 3.53 15.04 -13.30
C TYR A 75 4.10 13.78 -13.97
N LEU A 76 4.77 12.92 -13.19
CA LEU A 76 5.35 11.68 -13.67
C LEU A 76 4.25 10.75 -14.21
N ASP A 77 3.14 10.61 -13.48
CA ASP A 77 1.96 9.86 -13.92
C ASP A 77 1.38 10.40 -15.23
N ARG A 78 1.19 11.73 -15.30
CA ARG A 78 0.52 12.38 -16.42
C ARG A 78 1.30 12.27 -17.73
N TYR A 79 2.63 12.30 -17.65
CA TYR A 79 3.46 12.42 -18.85
C TYR A 79 4.33 11.20 -19.09
N PHE A 80 5.19 10.81 -18.15
CA PHE A 80 6.10 9.70 -18.37
C PHE A 80 5.36 8.36 -18.39
N VAL A 81 4.59 8.07 -17.33
CA VAL A 81 3.84 6.82 -17.21
C VAL A 81 2.86 6.67 -18.37
N ALA A 82 2.11 7.72 -18.71
CA ALA A 82 1.19 7.72 -19.84
C ALA A 82 1.90 7.47 -21.19
N ARG A 83 3.01 8.17 -21.47
CA ARG A 83 3.77 8.00 -22.72
C ARG A 83 4.31 6.57 -22.89
N HIS A 84 4.73 5.95 -21.80
CA HIS A 84 5.30 4.60 -21.81
C HIS A 84 4.28 3.49 -21.56
N SER A 85 2.99 3.83 -21.41
CA SER A 85 1.92 2.86 -21.11
C SER A 85 2.23 2.00 -19.86
N LEU A 86 2.85 2.62 -18.86
CA LEU A 86 3.17 1.97 -17.60
C LEU A 86 1.98 1.99 -16.63
N PRO A 87 1.93 1.09 -15.64
CA PRO A 87 0.94 1.17 -14.58
C PRO A 87 1.03 2.50 -13.80
N PRO A 88 -0.10 3.18 -13.56
CA PRO A 88 -0.16 4.40 -12.76
C PRO A 88 0.41 4.19 -11.36
N LEU A 89 1.07 5.22 -10.82
CA LEU A 89 1.71 5.15 -9.50
C LEU A 89 0.73 4.74 -8.40
N ASN A 90 -0.51 5.24 -8.45
CA ASN A 90 -1.56 4.82 -7.52
C ASN A 90 -1.79 3.30 -7.56
N ALA A 91 -1.92 2.73 -8.77
CA ALA A 91 -2.14 1.30 -8.96
C ALA A 91 -0.93 0.49 -8.47
N VAL A 92 0.29 0.94 -8.80
CA VAL A 92 1.55 0.33 -8.33
C VAL A 92 1.63 0.31 -6.81
N GLY A 93 1.29 1.44 -6.16
CA GLY A 93 1.30 1.54 -4.71
C GLY A 93 0.28 0.61 -4.05
N LEU A 94 -0.95 0.54 -4.57
CA LEU A 94 -1.99 -0.36 -4.03
C LEU A 94 -1.63 -1.84 -4.27
N SER A 95 -1.15 -2.20 -5.46
CA SER A 95 -0.77 -3.59 -5.76
C SER A 95 0.41 -4.05 -4.92
N ALA A 96 1.35 -3.16 -4.59
CA ALA A 96 2.48 -3.51 -3.72
C ALA A 96 2.02 -4.03 -2.35
N PHE A 97 1.02 -3.40 -1.73
CA PHE A 97 0.48 -3.89 -0.44
C PHE A 97 -0.22 -5.24 -0.60
N ARG A 98 -1.04 -5.40 -1.64
CA ARG A 98 -1.72 -6.66 -1.93
C ARG A 98 -0.70 -7.79 -2.08
N ASP A 99 0.30 -7.59 -2.93
CA ASP A 99 1.23 -8.64 -3.34
C ASP A 99 2.24 -8.98 -2.24
N LEU A 100 2.70 -7.99 -1.48
CA LEU A 100 3.75 -8.17 -0.48
C LEU A 100 3.24 -8.38 0.95
N VAL A 101 2.02 -7.92 1.27
CA VAL A 101 1.42 -8.06 2.61
C VAL A 101 0.26 -9.02 2.57
N TYR A 102 -0.83 -8.67 1.89
CA TYR A 102 -2.08 -9.41 1.97
C TYR A 102 -1.91 -10.86 1.48
N MET A 103 -1.25 -11.06 0.34
CA MET A 103 -1.02 -12.40 -0.20
C MET A 103 -0.21 -13.30 0.73
N VAL A 104 0.67 -12.72 1.56
CA VAL A 104 1.46 -13.45 2.55
C VAL A 104 0.61 -13.86 3.76
N VAL A 105 -0.26 -12.96 4.24
CA VAL A 105 -1.05 -13.20 5.46
C VAL A 105 -2.47 -13.72 5.21
N ARG A 106 -2.90 -13.84 3.94
CA ARG A 106 -4.28 -14.17 3.52
C ARG A 106 -4.86 -15.39 4.23
N ALA A 107 -4.07 -16.44 4.42
CA ALA A 107 -4.53 -17.68 5.03
C ALA A 107 -4.85 -17.48 6.51
N ASN A 108 -3.95 -16.80 7.23
CA ASN A 108 -4.13 -16.48 8.64
C ASN A 108 -5.26 -15.44 8.82
N ALA A 109 -5.34 -14.43 7.95
CA ALA A 109 -6.39 -13.43 7.98
C ALA A 109 -7.77 -14.08 7.76
N ARG A 110 -7.88 -14.98 6.77
CA ARG A 110 -9.10 -15.77 6.53
C ARG A 110 -9.50 -16.58 7.76
N LYS A 111 -8.55 -17.29 8.38
CA LYS A 111 -8.80 -18.07 9.58
C LYS A 111 -9.32 -17.18 10.71
N ALA A 112 -8.61 -16.10 11.02
CA ALA A 112 -8.98 -15.17 12.09
C ALA A 112 -10.38 -14.54 11.87
N VAL A 113 -10.73 -14.23 10.62
CA VAL A 113 -12.07 -13.73 10.27
C VAL A 113 -13.16 -14.77 10.53
N ILE A 114 -12.92 -16.03 10.16
CA ILE A 114 -13.87 -17.13 10.43
C ILE A 114 -14.02 -17.33 11.93
N ASP A 115 -12.91 -17.38 12.67
CA ASP A 115 -12.91 -17.57 14.12
C ASP A 115 -13.71 -16.46 14.83
N LEU A 116 -13.62 -15.20 14.37
CA LEU A 116 -14.45 -14.10 14.89
C LEU A 116 -15.94 -14.29 14.59
N ILE A 117 -16.29 -14.75 13.38
CA ILE A 117 -17.69 -15.00 13.01
C ILE A 117 -18.28 -16.13 13.85
N ASP A 118 -17.51 -17.19 14.10
CA ASP A 118 -17.98 -18.33 14.88
C ASP A 118 -18.15 -17.96 16.36
N LYS A 119 -17.24 -17.16 16.94
CA LYS A 119 -17.44 -16.57 18.27
C LYS A 119 -18.74 -15.77 18.38
N GLU A 120 -19.02 -14.94 17.39
CA GLU A 120 -20.28 -14.18 17.35
C GLU A 120 -21.51 -15.09 17.28
N ARG A 121 -21.43 -16.20 16.53
CA ARG A 121 -22.52 -17.20 16.44
C ARG A 121 -22.73 -17.95 17.75
N GLU A 122 -21.68 -18.12 18.54
CA GLU A 122 -21.73 -18.71 19.88
C GLU A 122 -22.22 -17.73 20.95
N GLY A 123 -22.49 -16.48 20.58
CA GLY A 123 -23.04 -15.45 21.45
C GLY A 123 -22.00 -14.54 22.10
N GLU A 124 -20.72 -14.65 21.72
CA GLU A 124 -19.69 -13.72 22.15
C GLU A 124 -19.83 -12.36 21.44
N GLN A 125 -19.46 -11.29 22.13
CA GLN A 125 -19.40 -9.96 21.53
C GLN A 125 -18.10 -9.79 20.75
N ILE A 126 -18.20 -9.39 19.48
CA ILE A 126 -17.05 -9.13 18.61
C ILE A 126 -17.02 -7.68 18.10
N ASP A 127 -15.87 -7.27 17.59
CA ASP A 127 -15.71 -6.01 16.87
C ASP A 127 -16.13 -6.17 15.40
N ARG A 128 -17.42 -5.97 15.10
CA ARG A 128 -17.94 -6.01 13.70
C ARG A 128 -17.31 -4.96 12.80
N SER A 129 -16.82 -3.85 13.36
CA SER A 129 -16.18 -2.80 12.58
C SER A 129 -14.83 -3.29 12.04
N LEU A 130 -14.10 -4.07 12.82
CA LEU A 130 -12.89 -4.74 12.40
C LEU A 130 -13.14 -5.68 11.21
N LEU A 131 -14.17 -6.55 11.30
CA LEU A 131 -14.55 -7.43 10.19
C LEU A 131 -14.85 -6.67 8.91
N LYS A 132 -15.66 -5.60 9.00
CA LYS A 132 -15.96 -4.75 7.84
C LYS A 132 -14.69 -4.15 7.23
N ASN A 133 -13.81 -3.61 8.06
CA ASN A 133 -12.57 -2.97 7.59
C ASN A 133 -11.58 -3.97 6.96
N VAL A 134 -11.55 -5.22 7.42
CA VAL A 134 -10.72 -6.29 6.82
C VAL A 134 -11.22 -6.66 5.43
N LEU A 135 -12.54 -6.63 5.20
CA LEU A 135 -13.13 -6.89 3.89
C LEU A 135 -12.88 -5.75 2.87
N ASP A 136 -12.57 -4.55 3.35
CA ASP A 136 -12.18 -3.39 2.54
C ASP A 136 -10.68 -3.37 2.15
N ILE A 137 -9.94 -4.46 2.41
CA ILE A 137 -8.53 -4.67 2.06
C ILE A 137 -8.44 -5.54 0.80
#